data_AF-A0A397SAW5-F1
#
_entry.id   AF-A0A397SAW5-F1
#
_cell.length_a   1.000
_cell.length_b   1.000
_cell.length_c   1.000
_cell.angle_alpha   90.00
_cell.angle_beta   90.00
_cell.angle_gamma   90.00
#
_symmetry.space_group_name_H-M   'P 1'
#
loop_
_entity.id
_entity.type
_entity.pdbx_description
1 polymer ?
#
loop_
_entity_poly.entity_id
_entity_poly.type
_entity_poly.pdbx_seq_one_letter_code
_entity_poly.pdbx_strand_id
1 'polypeptide(L)'
;MRLWQQSQRPQNPSVGTDGGNNGSYVPSTPTSPTPVPASGLLLIRVVEARGITLPPGIRPPQIPPHFSSSTPTNTRGNRDSMQRKQCWWLPYVVLEFDKNEVLIDALGGEVQNPTWQYRANFDVSRESDVSIQIYLRKSTQTGHHTNDMGNDVFLGGVKIVPSFNDPNKLHENWFPLQGGTGSVHVHVCYKKDHANIPLTIDAFDLLKVIGKGSFGKVMQVRKKDTSRIYALKTIRKAHIVSRSEVNHTLAERTVLAQINNPFIVPLKFSFQSPEKLYLVLAFVNGGELFHHLQREGRFDEERSRFYAAELLCALECLHDFNVVYRDLKPENILLDYSGHIALCDFGLCKLNMTESETTHTFCGTPEYLAPELLLGQGYTKTVDWWTLGVLLFEMLTGLPPFYDENTNEMYRKILQDELRFSEEVGSEARSLLSGLLTREPNQRLGNNGAQEIKDHPFFASIDWRRLMQKKVQPPFKPSVESAIDTSNFDEEFTSETPQDSYVNEPHLSETVQRQFFGFTFNEGVMSGSMTNSVQDP
;
A
#
# COMPACT_ATOMS: atom_id res chain seq x y z
N MET A 1 -41.45 33.03 35.96
CA MET A 1 -42.66 32.88 36.81
C MET A 1 -43.21 31.48 36.65
N ARG A 2 -43.53 30.85 37.78
CA ARG A 2 -44.03 29.47 37.99
C ARG A 2 -45.33 29.19 37.20
N LEU A 3 -45.65 27.97 36.79
CA LEU A 3 -46.38 26.92 37.55
C LEU A 3 -46.33 25.61 36.70
N TRP A 4 -45.73 24.48 37.09
CA TRP A 4 -46.15 23.41 38.01
C TRP A 4 -47.62 22.95 37.92
N GLN A 5 -47.84 21.71 37.45
CA GLN A 5 -48.53 20.68 38.25
C GLN A 5 -48.26 19.23 37.78
N GLN A 6 -48.09 18.37 38.77
CA GLN A 6 -47.78 16.94 38.74
C GLN A 6 -49.03 16.07 38.50
N SER A 7 -48.83 14.81 38.07
CA SER A 7 -48.98 13.61 38.93
C SER A 7 -49.56 12.40 38.18
N GLN A 8 -48.84 11.27 38.25
CA GLN A 8 -49.27 9.96 38.78
C GLN A 8 -48.63 8.78 38.02
N ARG A 9 -47.89 7.96 38.77
CA ARG A 9 -47.51 6.58 38.43
C ARG A 9 -48.73 5.66 38.62
N PRO A 10 -48.74 4.48 37.96
CA PRO A 10 -48.69 3.27 38.78
C PRO A 10 -47.78 2.15 38.23
N GLN A 11 -47.10 1.51 39.20
CA GLN A 11 -46.84 0.08 39.42
C GLN A 11 -46.41 -0.88 38.27
N ASN A 12 -45.26 -1.50 38.49
CA ASN A 12 -44.81 -2.76 37.87
C ASN A 12 -45.80 -3.91 38.11
N PRO A 13 -45.78 -4.91 37.21
CA PRO A 13 -45.53 -6.26 37.67
C PRO A 13 -44.37 -6.96 36.92
N SER A 14 -43.83 -7.94 37.63
CA SER A 14 -42.66 -8.77 37.38
C SER A 14 -42.85 -9.86 36.32
N VAL A 15 -41.75 -10.08 35.57
CA VAL A 15 -41.16 -11.34 35.06
C VAL A 15 -42.01 -12.22 34.12
N GLY A 16 -41.50 -12.36 32.89
CA GLY A 16 -41.75 -13.47 31.98
C GLY A 16 -40.67 -13.47 30.89
N THR A 17 -39.67 -14.34 31.05
CA THR A 17 -38.64 -14.67 30.04
C THR A 17 -39.26 -15.47 28.89
N ASP A 18 -39.01 -15.08 27.64
CA ASP A 18 -38.66 -15.99 26.54
C ASP A 18 -38.32 -15.23 25.25
N GLY A 19 -37.46 -15.86 24.45
CA GLY A 19 -36.54 -15.22 23.51
C GLY A 19 -37.10 -14.87 22.12
N GLY A 20 -36.36 -13.98 21.46
CA GLY A 20 -36.64 -13.51 20.10
C GLY A 20 -35.63 -12.45 19.67
N ASN A 21 -34.39 -12.86 19.38
CA ASN A 21 -33.30 -11.98 18.97
C ASN A 21 -33.50 -11.52 17.51
N ASN A 22 -34.23 -10.41 17.30
CA ASN A 22 -34.23 -9.67 16.03
C ASN A 22 -33.20 -8.54 16.13
N GLY A 23 -31.98 -8.80 15.67
CA GLY A 23 -30.89 -7.83 15.65
C GLY A 23 -31.08 -6.81 14.53
N SER A 24 -31.71 -5.68 14.85
CA SER A 24 -31.64 -4.47 14.03
C SER A 24 -30.21 -3.91 14.08
N TYR A 25 -29.53 -3.94 12.94
CA TYR A 25 -28.20 -3.37 12.74
C TYR A 25 -28.28 -1.84 12.86
N VAL A 26 -27.76 -1.30 13.97
CA VAL A 26 -27.54 0.15 14.13
C VAL A 26 -26.08 0.41 13.75
N PRO A 27 -25.77 1.29 12.78
CA PRO A 27 -24.41 1.60 12.42
C PRO A 27 -23.68 2.20 13.62
N SER A 28 -22.62 1.53 14.08
CA SER A 28 -21.69 2.10 15.05
C SER A 28 -20.98 3.29 14.44
N THR A 29 -21.20 4.47 15.01
CA THR A 29 -20.36 5.67 14.82
C THR A 29 -18.87 5.31 14.96
N PRO A 30 -17.98 5.94 14.18
CA PRO A 30 -16.56 5.60 14.18
C PRO A 30 -16.00 5.74 15.59
N THR A 31 -15.52 4.62 16.12
CA THR A 31 -14.71 4.58 17.33
C THR A 31 -13.53 5.53 17.16
N SER A 32 -13.29 6.34 18.19
CA SER A 32 -12.12 7.19 18.39
C SER A 32 -10.84 6.59 17.78
N PRO A 33 -9.96 7.43 17.16
CA PRO A 33 -8.74 6.94 16.53
C PRO A 33 -7.92 6.15 17.56
N THR A 34 -7.59 4.91 17.21
CA THR A 34 -6.59 4.12 17.95
C THR A 34 -5.34 4.97 18.15
N PRO A 35 -4.85 5.16 19.40
CA PRO A 35 -3.69 6.01 19.63
C PRO A 35 -2.50 5.48 18.84
N VAL A 36 -1.97 6.31 17.94
CA VAL A 36 -0.80 5.96 17.12
C VAL A 36 0.44 5.91 18.02
N PRO A 37 1.30 4.87 17.93
CA PRO A 37 2.56 4.80 18.64
C PRO A 37 3.42 6.01 18.29
N ALA A 38 4.18 6.51 19.26
CA ALA A 38 5.19 7.51 18.94
C ALA A 38 6.17 6.95 17.90
N SER A 39 6.67 7.82 17.01
CA SER A 39 7.77 7.46 16.11
C SER A 39 8.94 6.79 16.85
N GLY A 40 9.57 5.82 16.20
CA GLY A 40 10.65 5.04 16.79
C GLY A 40 11.16 3.92 15.89
N LEU A 41 11.98 3.06 16.48
CA LEU A 41 12.58 1.90 15.81
C LEU A 41 12.07 0.60 16.43
N LEU A 42 11.59 -0.30 15.60
CA LEU A 42 11.29 -1.67 15.98
C LEU A 42 12.47 -2.57 15.61
N LEU A 43 13.16 -3.08 16.62
CA LEU A 43 14.27 -4.01 16.45
C LEU A 43 13.72 -5.43 16.55
N ILE A 44 13.91 -6.20 15.50
CA ILE A 44 13.45 -7.58 15.39
C ILE A 44 14.65 -8.47 15.17
N ARG A 45 14.78 -9.53 15.98
CA ARG A 45 15.76 -10.60 15.75
C ARG A 45 15.02 -11.91 15.48
N VAL A 46 15.20 -12.44 14.28
CA VAL A 46 14.75 -13.80 13.95
C VAL A 46 15.92 -14.74 14.23
N VAL A 47 15.76 -15.57 15.27
CA VAL A 47 16.86 -16.33 15.85
C VAL A 47 17.01 -17.68 15.14
N GLU A 48 15.99 -18.52 15.26
CA GLU A 48 15.97 -19.92 14.81
C GLU A 48 14.52 -20.43 14.76
N ALA A 49 14.30 -21.58 14.13
CA ALA A 49 13.07 -22.33 14.25
C ALA A 49 13.36 -23.79 14.63
N ARG A 50 12.34 -24.49 15.13
CA ARG A 50 12.43 -25.90 15.49
C ARG A 50 11.18 -26.66 15.11
N GLY A 51 11.34 -27.94 14.79
CA GLY A 51 10.22 -28.85 14.51
C GLY A 51 9.48 -28.55 13.21
N ILE A 52 10.16 -27.94 12.23
CA ILE A 52 9.61 -27.75 10.90
C ILE A 52 9.54 -29.11 10.20
N THR A 53 8.40 -29.43 9.60
CA THR A 53 8.22 -30.61 8.76
C THR A 53 7.89 -30.18 7.35
N LEU A 54 8.39 -30.95 6.38
CA LEU A 54 8.10 -30.68 4.97
C LEU A 54 6.74 -31.28 4.60
N PRO A 55 5.96 -30.61 3.74
CA PRO A 55 4.76 -31.20 3.17
C PRO A 55 5.07 -32.54 2.47
N PRO A 56 4.12 -33.49 2.45
CA PRO A 56 4.32 -34.79 1.80
C PRO A 56 4.79 -34.64 0.34
N GLY A 57 5.80 -35.40 -0.05
CA GLY A 57 6.34 -35.41 -1.42
C GLY A 57 7.38 -34.33 -1.72
N ILE A 58 7.56 -33.34 -0.84
CA ILE A 58 8.61 -32.32 -0.98
C ILE A 58 9.93 -32.87 -0.41
N ARG A 59 11.01 -32.72 -1.18
CA ARG A 59 12.38 -33.00 -0.74
C ARG A 59 13.18 -31.69 -0.73
N PRO A 60 14.09 -31.49 0.22
CA PRO A 60 14.96 -30.33 0.20
C PRO A 60 15.87 -30.34 -1.03
N PRO A 61 16.31 -29.16 -1.52
CA PRO A 61 17.26 -29.06 -2.62
C PRO A 61 18.51 -29.91 -2.37
N GLN A 62 19.08 -30.47 -3.43
CA GLN A 62 20.33 -31.23 -3.31
C GLN A 62 21.46 -30.31 -2.82
N ILE A 63 22.12 -30.71 -1.72
CA ILE A 63 23.26 -29.97 -1.17
C ILE A 63 24.39 -30.02 -2.22
N PRO A 64 24.93 -28.88 -2.67
CA PRO A 64 26.02 -28.91 -3.65
C PRO A 64 27.26 -29.57 -3.01
N PRO A 65 27.93 -30.51 -3.70
CA PRO A 65 28.97 -31.37 -3.12
C PRO A 65 30.27 -30.66 -2.69
N HIS A 66 30.40 -29.34 -2.90
CA HIS A 66 31.64 -28.58 -2.70
C HIS A 66 31.65 -27.62 -1.49
N PHE A 67 30.65 -27.64 -0.59
CA PHE A 67 30.59 -26.68 0.53
C PHE A 67 31.21 -27.17 1.85
N SER A 68 31.89 -28.31 1.86
CA SER A 68 32.77 -28.68 2.98
C SER A 68 34.12 -27.97 2.85
N SER A 69 34.36 -27.01 3.75
CA SER A 69 35.64 -26.33 4.03
C SER A 69 36.14 -25.27 3.05
N SER A 70 35.83 -24.00 3.35
CA SER A 70 36.80 -22.93 3.16
C SER A 70 36.64 -21.90 4.28
N THR A 71 37.76 -21.52 4.90
CA THR A 71 37.81 -20.54 6.00
C THR A 71 38.10 -19.17 5.40
N PRO A 72 37.20 -18.16 5.47
CA PRO A 72 37.52 -16.82 4.98
C PRO A 72 38.11 -15.97 6.11
N THR A 73 39.22 -15.32 5.82
CA THR A 73 39.81 -14.23 6.62
C THR A 73 39.17 -12.89 6.26
N ASN A 74 38.25 -12.38 7.08
CA ASN A 74 38.01 -10.95 7.41
C ASN A 74 36.66 -10.74 8.10
N THR A 75 36.57 -9.64 8.86
CA THR A 75 35.46 -9.07 9.65
C THR A 75 34.09 -9.79 9.65
N ARG A 76 33.55 -10.00 10.86
CA ARG A 76 32.34 -10.79 11.20
C ARG A 76 31.14 -10.61 10.23
N GLY A 77 30.85 -9.39 9.78
CA GLY A 77 29.73 -9.11 8.88
C GLY A 77 29.87 -9.70 7.47
N ASN A 78 31.08 -9.75 6.92
CA ASN A 78 31.33 -10.36 5.60
C ASN A 78 31.27 -11.89 5.65
N ARG A 79 31.63 -12.48 6.80
CA ARG A 79 31.56 -13.92 7.03
C ARG A 79 30.11 -14.43 7.04
N ASP A 80 29.21 -13.73 7.73
CA ASP A 80 27.81 -14.13 7.81
C ASP A 80 27.11 -14.03 6.44
N SER A 81 27.40 -13.00 5.65
CA SER A 81 26.85 -12.84 4.29
C SER A 81 27.29 -13.97 3.35
N MET A 82 28.58 -14.33 3.35
CA MET A 82 29.07 -15.47 2.58
C MET A 82 28.46 -16.79 3.06
N GLN A 83 28.37 -17.00 4.38
CA GLN A 83 27.81 -18.23 4.94
C GLN A 83 26.33 -18.41 4.60
N ARG A 84 25.54 -17.32 4.58
CA ARG A 84 24.15 -17.35 4.11
C ARG A 84 24.02 -17.77 2.65
N LYS A 85 24.89 -17.26 1.78
CA LYS A 85 24.96 -17.69 0.37
C LYS A 85 25.26 -19.18 0.23
N GLN A 86 25.99 -19.78 1.17
CA GLN A 86 26.28 -21.22 1.18
C GLN A 86 25.11 -22.07 1.71
N CYS A 87 24.22 -21.46 2.50
CA CYS A 87 23.08 -22.10 3.14
C CYS A 87 21.75 -21.83 2.43
N TRP A 88 21.79 -21.39 1.16
CA TRP A 88 20.60 -21.04 0.37
C TRP A 88 19.55 -22.17 0.27
N TRP A 89 19.98 -23.42 0.43
CA TRP A 89 19.17 -24.64 0.37
C TRP A 89 18.35 -24.90 1.65
N LEU A 90 18.62 -24.18 2.74
CA LEU A 90 17.83 -24.24 3.96
C LEU A 90 16.62 -23.30 3.89
N PRO A 91 15.59 -23.50 4.74
CA PRO A 91 14.46 -22.60 4.82
C PRO A 91 14.87 -21.14 5.04
N TYR A 92 14.29 -20.22 4.28
CA TYR A 92 14.48 -18.79 4.43
C TYR A 92 13.23 -18.14 5.04
N VAL A 93 13.40 -16.95 5.60
CA VAL A 93 12.32 -16.17 6.21
C VAL A 93 12.02 -14.94 5.37
N VAL A 94 10.73 -14.67 5.16
CA VAL A 94 10.19 -13.36 4.78
C VAL A 94 9.72 -12.69 6.07
N LEU A 95 10.44 -11.65 6.51
CA LEU A 95 10.08 -10.82 7.66
C LEU A 95 9.50 -9.51 7.15
N GLU A 96 8.26 -9.22 7.53
CA GLU A 96 7.52 -8.02 7.11
C GLU A 96 7.06 -7.23 8.34
N PHE A 97 7.20 -5.91 8.29
CA PHE A 97 6.55 -4.97 9.20
C PHE A 97 6.18 -3.71 8.42
N ASP A 98 4.91 -3.28 8.53
CA ASP A 98 4.42 -2.03 7.94
C ASP A 98 4.79 -1.90 6.44
N LYS A 99 4.52 -2.97 5.67
CA LYS A 99 4.85 -3.11 4.23
C LYS A 99 6.34 -2.99 3.88
N ASN A 100 7.23 -3.10 4.85
CA ASN A 100 8.66 -3.23 4.61
C ASN A 100 9.06 -4.67 4.86
N GLU A 101 9.77 -5.24 3.91
CA GLU A 101 10.13 -6.65 3.93
C GLU A 101 11.63 -6.88 3.94
N VAL A 102 11.99 -8.03 4.51
CA VAL A 102 13.36 -8.53 4.59
C VAL A 102 13.35 -10.01 4.32
N LEU A 103 14.06 -10.40 3.26
CA LEU A 103 14.40 -11.78 3.00
C LEU A 103 15.63 -12.16 3.84
N ILE A 104 15.51 -13.24 4.59
CA ILE A 104 16.52 -13.71 5.53
C ILE A 104 16.88 -15.15 5.19
N ASP A 105 18.00 -15.31 4.48
CA ASP A 105 18.60 -16.62 4.26
C ASP A 105 19.14 -17.21 5.56
N ALA A 106 19.05 -18.54 5.70
CA ALA A 106 19.61 -19.26 6.83
C ALA A 106 21.12 -19.01 6.96
N LEU A 107 21.60 -18.88 8.19
CA LEU A 107 23.02 -18.85 8.51
C LEU A 107 23.58 -20.28 8.68
N GLY A 108 22.71 -21.26 8.98
CA GLY A 108 23.07 -22.66 9.13
C GLY A 108 21.95 -23.47 9.79
N GLY A 109 22.28 -24.67 10.26
CA GLY A 109 21.33 -25.60 10.87
C GLY A 109 20.84 -26.67 9.90
N GLU A 110 19.69 -27.25 10.20
CA GLU A 110 19.03 -28.29 9.40
C GLU A 110 17.67 -27.79 8.92
N VAL A 111 17.05 -28.46 7.95
CA VAL A 111 15.73 -28.08 7.44
C VAL A 111 14.67 -28.06 8.55
N GLN A 112 14.74 -28.99 9.49
CA GLN A 112 13.83 -29.07 10.62
C GLN A 112 14.11 -28.01 11.70
N ASN A 113 15.37 -27.56 11.78
CA ASN A 113 15.88 -26.66 12.82
C ASN A 113 16.83 -25.59 12.24
N PRO A 114 16.35 -24.70 11.36
CA PRO A 114 17.18 -23.69 10.72
C PRO A 114 17.53 -22.57 11.69
N THR A 115 18.72 -21.99 11.51
CA THR A 115 19.22 -20.86 12.29
C THR A 115 19.43 -19.66 11.38
N TRP A 116 18.86 -18.50 11.73
CA TRP A 116 19.02 -17.26 10.96
C TRP A 116 19.85 -16.21 11.68
N GLN A 117 19.73 -16.07 13.01
CA GLN A 117 20.46 -15.07 13.82
C GLN A 117 20.49 -13.66 13.19
N TYR A 118 19.40 -13.27 12.54
CA TYR A 118 19.34 -12.04 11.76
C TYR A 118 18.68 -10.94 12.57
N ARG A 119 19.24 -9.73 12.49
CA ARG A 119 18.70 -8.53 13.15
C ARG A 119 18.24 -7.55 12.08
N ALA A 120 17.00 -7.09 12.22
CA ALA A 120 16.38 -6.11 11.36
C ALA A 120 15.88 -4.94 12.21
N ASN A 121 16.15 -3.72 11.77
CA ASN A 121 15.54 -2.52 12.34
C ASN A 121 14.44 -2.05 11.39
N PHE A 122 13.26 -1.71 11.89
CA PHE A 122 12.18 -1.13 11.12
C PHE A 122 11.79 0.22 11.71
N ASP A 123 11.46 1.16 10.83
CA ASP A 123 10.90 2.42 11.26
C ASP A 123 9.43 2.23 11.63
N VAL A 124 9.02 2.70 12.81
CA VAL A 124 7.64 2.63 13.30
C VAL A 124 6.92 3.91 12.91
N SER A 125 6.02 3.80 11.93
CA SER A 125 5.14 4.91 11.50
C SER A 125 3.68 4.71 11.93
N ARG A 126 3.30 3.50 12.35
CA ARG A 126 1.94 3.11 12.75
C ARG A 126 1.96 1.79 13.52
N GLU A 127 0.85 1.43 14.17
CA GLU A 127 0.67 0.05 14.64
C GLU A 127 0.54 -0.88 13.44
N SER A 128 1.43 -1.87 13.39
CA SER A 128 1.39 -2.94 12.41
C SER A 128 1.82 -4.23 13.09
N ASP A 129 1.29 -5.34 12.59
CA ASP A 129 1.80 -6.65 12.94
C ASP A 129 3.18 -6.85 12.32
N VAL A 130 4.01 -7.62 13.00
CA VAL A 130 5.19 -8.27 12.43
C VAL A 130 4.75 -9.60 11.84
N SER A 131 4.91 -9.78 10.54
CA SER A 131 4.65 -11.03 9.84
C SER A 131 5.96 -11.75 9.56
N ILE A 132 6.04 -13.02 9.96
CA ILE A 132 7.18 -13.90 9.67
C ILE A 132 6.64 -15.11 8.94
N GLN A 133 7.10 -15.31 7.72
CA GLN A 133 6.73 -16.46 6.90
C GLN A 133 7.99 -17.24 6.53
N ILE A 134 7.92 -18.56 6.60
CA ILE A 134 9.04 -19.45 6.33
C ILE A 134 8.76 -20.22 5.05
N TYR A 135 9.75 -20.22 4.16
CA TYR A 135 9.66 -20.86 2.86
C TYR A 135 10.88 -21.75 2.60
N LEU A 136 10.70 -22.76 1.76
CA LEU A 136 11.77 -23.58 1.22
C LEU A 136 11.82 -23.45 -0.30
N ARG A 137 13.00 -23.15 -0.83
CA ARG A 137 13.23 -23.05 -2.27
C ARG A 137 13.01 -24.38 -2.96
N LYS A 138 12.29 -24.40 -4.08
CA LYS A 138 12.30 -25.59 -4.96
C LYS A 138 13.61 -25.62 -5.75
N SER A 139 14.22 -26.80 -5.91
CA SER A 139 15.45 -26.97 -6.69
C SER A 139 15.27 -26.38 -8.08
N THR A 140 16.14 -25.45 -8.49
CA THR A 140 16.14 -24.86 -9.83
C THR A 140 16.29 -25.96 -10.88
N GLN A 141 15.34 -26.06 -11.81
CA GLN A 141 15.70 -26.55 -13.14
C GLN A 141 16.67 -25.53 -13.74
N THR A 142 17.73 -26.07 -14.33
CA THR A 142 18.86 -25.40 -14.96
C THR A 142 18.57 -24.08 -15.67
N GLY A 143 19.32 -23.03 -15.32
CA GLY A 143 19.64 -21.90 -16.20
C GLY A 143 18.68 -20.72 -16.17
N HIS A 144 19.12 -19.64 -15.51
CA HIS A 144 18.48 -18.32 -15.36
C HIS A 144 17.25 -18.29 -14.43
N HIS A 145 17.27 -17.33 -13.48
CA HIS A 145 16.28 -17.06 -12.42
C HIS A 145 16.42 -17.93 -11.14
N THR A 146 17.41 -17.61 -10.32
CA THR A 146 17.60 -18.22 -8.98
C THR A 146 16.69 -17.63 -7.89
N ASN A 147 15.86 -16.63 -8.23
CA ASN A 147 15.08 -15.85 -7.26
C ASN A 147 13.58 -15.73 -7.60
N ASP A 148 13.05 -16.58 -8.50
CA ASP A 148 11.61 -16.64 -8.75
C ASP A 148 10.87 -17.24 -7.53
N MET A 149 10.30 -16.37 -6.70
CA MET A 149 9.55 -16.74 -5.50
C MET A 149 8.18 -17.37 -5.80
N GLY A 150 7.74 -17.41 -7.06
CA GLY A 150 6.43 -17.91 -7.49
C GLY A 150 6.18 -19.38 -7.12
N ASN A 151 7.24 -20.17 -6.96
CA ASN A 151 7.16 -21.63 -6.87
C ASN A 151 7.62 -22.24 -5.53
N ASP A 152 8.08 -21.43 -4.57
CA ASP A 152 8.64 -21.89 -3.30
C ASP A 152 7.61 -22.49 -2.34
N VAL A 153 8.03 -23.46 -1.53
CA VAL A 153 7.16 -24.22 -0.63
C VAL A 153 6.96 -23.45 0.67
N PHE A 154 5.73 -23.01 0.95
CA PHE A 154 5.38 -22.43 2.25
C PHE A 154 5.44 -23.49 3.36
N LEU A 155 6.17 -23.18 4.43
CA LEU A 155 6.40 -24.07 5.58
C LEU A 155 5.68 -23.63 6.86
N GLY A 156 5.05 -22.46 6.84
CA GLY A 156 4.31 -21.88 7.96
C GLY A 156 4.71 -20.44 8.26
N GLY A 157 3.89 -19.75 9.04
CA GLY A 157 4.14 -18.36 9.43
C GLY A 157 3.49 -17.95 10.74
N VAL A 158 3.82 -16.76 11.22
CA VAL A 158 3.27 -16.16 12.43
C VAL A 158 3.06 -14.67 12.23
N LYS A 159 2.00 -14.13 12.83
CA LYS A 159 1.81 -12.69 13.04
C LYS A 159 2.00 -12.36 14.53
N ILE A 160 2.83 -11.36 14.82
CA ILE A 160 3.17 -10.92 16.17
C ILE A 160 2.76 -9.46 16.28
N VAL A 161 1.93 -9.11 17.27
CA VAL A 161 1.59 -7.72 17.59
C VAL A 161 2.69 -7.16 18.51
N PRO A 162 3.49 -6.18 18.08
CA PRO A 162 4.50 -5.57 18.94
C PRO A 162 3.86 -4.80 20.11
N SER A 163 4.52 -4.80 21.27
CA SER A 163 4.13 -3.91 22.37
C SER A 163 4.82 -2.56 22.19
N PHE A 164 4.02 -1.50 22.02
CA PHE A 164 4.51 -0.12 21.95
C PHE A 164 4.43 0.62 23.31
N ASN A 165 3.79 0.00 24.31
CA ASN A 165 3.56 0.59 25.64
C ASN A 165 4.80 0.56 26.54
N ASP A 166 5.71 -0.40 26.32
CA ASP A 166 6.93 -0.60 27.11
C ASP A 166 8.18 -0.33 26.25
N PRO A 167 8.52 0.92 25.92
CA PRO A 167 9.69 1.22 25.11
C PRO A 167 10.98 0.71 25.79
N ASN A 168 11.89 0.20 24.98
CA ASN A 168 13.17 -0.43 25.34
C ASN A 168 13.08 -1.81 26.01
N LYS A 169 11.87 -2.35 26.22
CA LYS A 169 11.70 -3.72 26.72
C LYS A 169 11.95 -4.73 25.61
N LEU A 170 12.74 -5.75 25.91
CA LEU A 170 12.99 -6.88 25.01
C LEU A 170 11.95 -7.96 25.27
N HIS A 171 11.16 -8.30 24.24
CA HIS A 171 10.25 -9.43 24.25
C HIS A 171 10.89 -10.60 23.49
N GLU A 172 11.20 -11.67 24.20
CA GLU A 172 11.83 -12.88 23.65
C GLU A 172 10.88 -14.07 23.84
N ASN A 173 10.37 -14.62 22.74
CA ASN A 173 9.37 -15.69 22.79
C ASN A 173 9.53 -16.70 21.65
N TRP A 174 9.06 -17.91 21.91
CA TRP A 174 8.78 -18.91 20.88
C TRP A 174 7.34 -18.79 20.43
N PHE A 175 7.12 -18.69 19.12
CA PHE A 175 5.79 -18.61 18.54
C PHE A 175 5.49 -19.86 17.69
N PRO A 176 4.35 -20.54 17.89
CA PRO A 176 3.94 -21.66 17.06
C PRO A 176 3.61 -21.19 15.64
N LEU A 177 4.03 -21.95 14.63
CA LEU A 177 3.76 -21.64 13.23
C LEU A 177 2.32 -22.03 12.86
N GLN A 178 1.64 -21.14 12.14
CA GLN A 178 0.35 -21.37 11.51
C GLN A 178 0.54 -21.81 10.05
N GLY A 179 -0.29 -22.73 9.57
CA GLY A 179 -0.18 -23.28 8.20
C GLY A 179 1.02 -24.21 7.99
N GLY A 180 1.62 -24.72 9.07
CA GLY A 180 2.76 -25.63 9.07
C GLY A 180 2.99 -26.25 10.45
N THR A 181 4.18 -26.78 10.71
CA THR A 181 4.55 -27.36 12.01
C THR A 181 5.74 -26.66 12.62
N GLY A 182 5.86 -26.73 13.95
CA GLY A 182 7.01 -26.23 14.67
C GLY A 182 6.79 -24.84 15.26
N SER A 183 7.89 -24.18 15.61
CA SER A 183 7.86 -22.86 16.25
C SER A 183 9.09 -22.05 15.84
N VAL A 184 8.94 -20.73 15.83
CA VAL A 184 10.02 -19.76 15.55
C VAL A 184 10.36 -18.94 16.79
N HIS A 185 11.65 -18.75 17.04
CA HIS A 185 12.17 -17.96 18.15
C HIS A 185 12.47 -16.54 17.68
N VAL A 186 11.80 -15.56 18.28
CA VAL A 186 11.86 -14.15 17.85
C VAL A 186 12.07 -13.23 19.04
N HIS A 187 12.95 -12.25 18.87
CA HIS A 187 13.10 -11.12 19.78
C HIS A 187 12.52 -9.87 19.16
N VAL A 188 11.73 -9.11 19.91
CA VAL A 188 11.13 -7.84 19.48
C VAL A 188 11.39 -6.78 20.55
N CYS A 189 11.90 -5.62 20.15
CA CYS A 189 12.09 -4.47 21.04
C CYS A 189 11.75 -3.18 20.30
N TYR A 190 10.76 -2.45 20.80
CA TYR A 190 10.47 -1.11 20.32
C TYR A 190 11.31 -0.09 21.09
N LYS A 191 11.99 0.81 20.37
CA LYS A 191 12.71 1.95 20.93
C LYS A 191 12.04 3.22 20.42
N LYS A 192 11.46 3.99 21.33
CA LYS A 192 10.93 5.31 21.00
C LYS A 192 12.05 6.23 20.53
N ASP A 193 11.78 7.02 19.50
CA ASP A 193 12.74 8.04 19.10
C ASP A 193 12.78 9.14 20.17
N HIS A 194 13.98 9.38 20.71
CA HIS A 194 14.23 10.43 21.69
C HIS A 194 14.98 11.62 21.08
N ALA A 195 15.47 11.47 19.84
CA ALA A 195 16.25 12.48 19.17
C ALA A 195 15.36 13.25 18.19
N ASN A 196 15.03 14.50 18.52
CA ASN A 196 14.38 15.45 17.59
C ASN A 196 15.34 15.86 16.46
N ILE A 197 16.02 14.92 15.81
CA ILE A 197 16.86 15.19 14.65
C ILE A 197 15.93 15.30 13.45
N PRO A 198 15.85 16.47 12.78
CA PRO A 198 15.04 16.61 11.59
C PRO A 198 15.56 15.67 10.51
N LEU A 199 14.67 14.87 9.93
CA LEU A 199 15.00 14.02 8.80
C LEU A 199 15.36 14.90 7.59
N THR A 200 16.51 14.66 6.98
CA THR A 200 16.98 15.34 5.77
C THR A 200 17.30 14.32 4.67
N ILE A 201 17.54 14.81 3.46
CA ILE A 201 17.93 13.96 2.33
C ILE A 201 19.23 13.19 2.60
N ASP A 202 20.12 13.74 3.42
CA ASP A 202 21.40 13.11 3.78
C ASP A 202 21.24 11.84 4.64
N ALA A 203 20.06 11.62 5.22
CA ALA A 203 19.74 10.37 5.92
C ALA A 203 19.54 9.18 4.95
N PHE A 204 19.53 9.43 3.64
CA PHE A 204 19.24 8.45 2.61
C PHE A 204 20.40 8.28 1.62
N ASP A 205 20.64 7.05 1.20
CA ASP A 205 21.41 6.73 0.00
C ASP A 205 20.45 6.66 -1.20
N LEU A 206 20.72 7.43 -2.25
CA LEU A 206 19.93 7.42 -3.48
C LEU A 206 20.39 6.25 -4.36
N LEU A 207 19.49 5.32 -4.68
CA LEU A 207 19.86 4.07 -5.35
C LEU A 207 19.55 4.06 -6.85
N LYS A 208 18.30 4.37 -7.22
CA LYS A 208 17.84 4.37 -8.62
C LYS A 208 16.70 5.36 -8.82
N VAL A 209 16.58 5.93 -10.02
CA VAL A 209 15.36 6.61 -10.43
C VAL A 209 14.35 5.54 -10.87
N ILE A 210 13.13 5.61 -10.36
CA ILE A 210 12.08 4.61 -10.63
C ILE A 210 10.83 5.21 -11.26
N GLY A 211 10.78 6.54 -11.40
CA GLY A 211 9.69 7.21 -12.10
C GLY A 211 9.94 8.71 -12.23
N LYS A 212 9.31 9.29 -13.25
CA LYS A 212 9.36 10.74 -13.51
C LYS A 212 7.99 11.19 -14.02
N GLY A 213 7.49 12.26 -13.44
CA GLY A 213 6.18 12.82 -13.80
C GLY A 213 6.19 14.34 -13.81
N SER A 214 5.02 14.91 -14.09
CA SER A 214 4.79 16.36 -14.13
C SER A 214 5.11 17.06 -12.80
N PHE A 215 4.97 16.35 -11.68
CA PHE A 215 5.19 16.86 -10.33
C PHE A 215 6.60 16.61 -9.77
N GLY A 216 7.41 15.80 -10.45
CA GLY A 216 8.80 15.58 -10.04
C GLY A 216 9.35 14.19 -10.35
N LYS A 217 10.32 13.78 -9.53
CA LYS A 217 11.08 12.55 -9.70
C LYS A 217 10.84 11.63 -8.50
N VAL A 218 10.70 10.33 -8.77
CA VAL A 218 10.61 9.29 -7.75
C VAL A 218 11.88 8.45 -7.80
N MET A 219 12.52 8.29 -6.64
CA MET A 219 13.76 7.54 -6.50
C MET A 219 13.60 6.40 -5.49
N GLN A 220 14.16 5.24 -5.79
CA GLN A 220 14.43 4.22 -4.78
C GLN A 220 15.57 4.72 -3.89
N VAL A 221 15.36 4.71 -2.58
CA VAL A 221 16.33 5.19 -1.60
C VAL A 221 16.51 4.17 -0.47
N ARG A 222 17.68 4.18 0.18
CA ARG A 222 17.95 3.42 1.38
C ARG A 222 18.16 4.35 2.56
N LYS A 223 17.38 4.20 3.64
CA LYS A 223 17.62 4.96 4.87
C LYS A 223 18.86 4.39 5.59
N LYS A 224 19.84 5.23 5.92
CA LYS A 224 21.19 4.80 6.34
C LYS A 224 21.20 4.03 7.67
N ASP A 225 20.38 4.44 8.64
CA ASP A 225 20.35 3.86 9.99
C ASP A 225 19.59 2.52 10.07
N THR A 226 18.52 2.36 9.28
CA THR A 226 17.69 1.14 9.24
C THR A 226 18.02 0.22 8.07
N SER A 227 18.76 0.73 7.06
CA SER A 227 19.02 0.06 5.78
C SER A 227 17.74 -0.33 5.01
N ARG A 228 16.60 0.30 5.34
CA ARG A 228 15.30 0.05 4.70
C ARG A 228 15.19 0.76 3.37
N ILE A 229 14.48 0.14 2.44
CA ILE A 229 14.26 0.63 1.09
C ILE A 229 12.91 1.35 1.04
N TYR A 230 12.91 2.54 0.46
CA TYR A 230 11.73 3.38 0.32
C TYR A 230 11.66 3.97 -1.09
N ALA A 231 10.47 4.43 -1.48
CA ALA A 231 10.29 5.29 -2.64
C ALA A 231 10.22 6.75 -2.17
N LEU A 232 11.14 7.60 -2.63
CA LEU A 232 11.21 9.01 -2.29
C LEU A 232 10.74 9.84 -3.48
N LYS A 233 9.60 10.49 -3.33
CA LYS A 233 9.03 11.43 -4.31
C LYS A 233 9.48 12.84 -3.95
N THR A 234 10.17 13.49 -4.90
CA THR A 234 10.66 14.88 -4.76
C THR A 234 9.75 15.83 -5.54
N ILE A 235 9.25 16.86 -4.87
CA ILE A 235 8.37 17.89 -5.46
C ILE A 235 9.02 19.27 -5.29
N ARG A 236 9.04 20.08 -6.35
CA ARG A 236 9.63 21.43 -6.31
C ARG A 236 8.65 22.43 -5.72
N LYS A 237 9.06 23.19 -4.69
CA LYS A 237 8.20 24.21 -4.06
C LYS A 237 7.79 25.30 -5.05
N ALA A 238 8.69 25.73 -5.93
CA ALA A 238 8.40 26.76 -6.93
C ALA A 238 7.21 26.39 -7.84
N HIS A 239 7.10 25.11 -8.23
CA HIS A 239 5.99 24.62 -9.05
C HIS A 239 4.65 24.61 -8.28
N ILE A 240 4.68 24.32 -6.98
CA ILE A 240 3.47 24.33 -6.14
C ILE A 240 2.98 25.77 -5.97
N VAL A 241 3.90 26.70 -5.70
CA VAL A 241 3.59 28.12 -5.51
C VAL A 241 3.03 28.74 -6.79
N SER A 242 3.64 28.46 -7.95
CA SER A 242 3.16 29.01 -9.22
C SER A 242 1.75 28.56 -9.60
N ARG A 243 1.29 27.43 -9.04
CA ARG A 243 -0.07 26.90 -9.21
C ARG A 243 -1.03 27.25 -8.07
N SER A 244 -0.56 27.94 -7.03
CA SER A 244 -1.33 28.24 -5.81
C SER A 244 -1.84 26.97 -5.08
N GLU A 245 -1.04 25.89 -5.10
CA GLU A 245 -1.44 24.57 -4.57
C GLU A 245 -0.88 24.24 -3.18
N VAL A 246 -0.31 25.23 -2.46
CA VAL A 246 0.39 24.98 -1.18
C VAL A 246 -0.51 24.32 -0.13
N ASN A 247 -1.71 24.86 0.09
CA ASN A 247 -2.67 24.28 1.04
C ASN A 247 -3.12 22.88 0.62
N HIS A 248 -3.23 22.64 -0.69
CA HIS A 248 -3.60 21.35 -1.24
C HIS A 248 -2.51 20.31 -0.95
N THR A 249 -1.24 20.62 -1.18
CA THR A 249 -0.11 19.73 -0.88
C THR A 249 0.02 19.41 0.61
N LEU A 250 -0.21 20.39 1.50
CA LEU A 250 -0.20 20.15 2.96
C LEU A 250 -1.35 19.22 3.39
N ALA A 251 -2.53 19.43 2.82
CA ALA A 251 -3.68 18.58 3.10
C ALA A 251 -3.49 17.17 2.52
N GLU A 252 -2.89 17.01 1.33
CA GLU A 252 -2.59 15.71 0.71
C GLU A 252 -1.67 14.89 1.61
N ARG A 253 -0.56 15.51 2.06
CA ARG A 253 0.35 14.90 3.04
C ARG A 253 -0.37 14.50 4.34
N THR A 254 -1.34 15.31 4.79
CA THR A 254 -2.12 15.01 6.01
C THR A 254 -3.01 13.79 5.84
N VAL A 255 -3.72 13.70 4.72
CA VAL A 255 -4.57 12.55 4.44
C VAL A 255 -3.74 11.30 4.22
N LEU A 256 -2.65 11.37 3.45
CA LEU A 256 -1.73 10.25 3.25
C LEU A 256 -1.13 9.70 4.55
N ALA A 257 -0.90 10.56 5.55
CA ALA A 257 -0.44 10.13 6.86
C ALA A 257 -1.52 9.37 7.65
N GLN A 258 -2.81 9.68 7.45
CA GLN A 258 -3.93 9.08 8.17
C GLN A 258 -4.49 7.82 7.50
N ILE A 259 -4.32 7.67 6.18
CA ILE A 259 -4.83 6.51 5.44
C ILE A 259 -4.18 5.23 5.95
N ASN A 260 -5.03 4.27 6.34
CA ASN A 260 -4.63 2.93 6.72
C ASN A 260 -5.40 1.89 5.91
N ASN A 261 -4.93 1.63 4.69
CA ASN A 261 -5.50 0.66 3.78
C ASN A 261 -4.41 -0.28 3.21
N PRO A 262 -4.64 -1.61 3.18
CA PRO A 262 -3.67 -2.57 2.67
C PRO A 262 -3.31 -2.36 1.19
N PHE A 263 -4.19 -1.73 0.42
CA PHE A 263 -4.13 -1.54 -1.03
C PHE A 263 -3.70 -0.14 -1.45
N ILE A 264 -3.30 0.72 -0.51
CA ILE A 264 -2.73 2.05 -0.78
C ILE A 264 -1.29 2.10 -0.30
N VAL A 265 -0.36 2.66 -1.08
CA VAL A 265 1.04 2.84 -0.66
C VAL A 265 1.10 3.81 0.54
N PRO A 266 1.57 3.37 1.73
CA PRO A 266 1.58 4.22 2.91
C PRO A 266 2.73 5.23 2.89
N LEU A 267 2.44 6.45 3.36
CA LEU A 267 3.45 7.45 3.70
C LEU A 267 4.17 7.06 4.99
N LYS A 268 5.50 7.09 4.95
CA LYS A 268 6.39 6.79 6.10
C LYS A 268 6.90 8.06 6.75
N PHE A 269 7.42 8.97 5.92
CA PHE A 269 7.99 10.24 6.36
C PHE A 269 7.67 11.32 5.35
N SER A 270 7.64 12.57 5.81
CA SER A 270 7.77 13.71 4.91
C SER A 270 8.70 14.75 5.51
N PHE A 271 9.52 15.37 4.66
CA PHE A 271 10.44 16.42 5.07
C PHE A 271 10.66 17.40 3.92
N GLN A 272 11.39 18.49 4.17
CA GLN A 272 11.58 19.54 3.19
C GLN A 272 13.00 20.11 3.24
N SER A 273 13.47 20.59 2.10
CA SER A 273 14.60 21.51 1.99
C SER A 273 14.06 22.92 1.67
N PRO A 274 14.92 23.95 1.54
CA PRO A 274 14.45 25.26 1.09
C PRO A 274 13.79 25.21 -0.29
N GLU A 275 14.19 24.31 -1.20
CA GLU A 275 13.69 24.28 -2.58
C GLU A 275 12.62 23.20 -2.82
N LYS A 276 12.60 22.15 -2.00
CA LYS A 276 11.87 20.91 -2.30
C LYS A 276 11.09 20.37 -1.11
N LEU A 277 10.05 19.63 -1.44
CA LEU A 277 9.30 18.76 -0.54
C LEU A 277 9.62 17.30 -0.87
N TYR A 278 9.72 16.46 0.15
CA TYR A 278 10.02 15.04 0.02
C TYR A 278 8.95 14.22 0.72
N LEU A 279 8.36 13.28 -0.02
CA LEU A 279 7.46 12.25 0.50
C LEU A 279 8.17 10.91 0.42
N VAL A 280 8.36 10.25 1.56
CA VAL A 280 8.97 8.92 1.65
C VAL A 280 7.88 7.89 1.85
N LEU A 281 7.66 7.08 0.83
CA LEU A 281 6.61 6.08 0.70
C LEU A 281 7.21 4.67 0.85
N ALA A 282 6.39 3.68 1.21
CA ALA A 282 6.82 2.29 1.10
C ALA A 282 7.22 1.96 -0.34
N PHE A 283 8.31 1.21 -0.52
CA PHE A 283 8.73 0.73 -1.82
C PHE A 283 7.98 -0.56 -2.17
N VAL A 284 7.40 -0.62 -3.38
CA VAL A 284 6.66 -1.77 -3.89
C VAL A 284 7.35 -2.25 -5.16
N ASN A 285 7.76 -3.52 -5.23
CA ASN A 285 8.74 -4.03 -6.20
C ASN A 285 8.19 -5.06 -7.21
N GLY A 286 6.89 -5.36 -7.19
CA GLY A 286 6.27 -6.26 -8.18
C GLY A 286 5.96 -5.59 -9.53
N GLY A 287 6.29 -4.31 -9.69
CA GLY A 287 6.11 -3.54 -10.92
C GLY A 287 4.70 -2.97 -11.10
N GLU A 288 4.53 -2.22 -12.19
CA GLU A 288 3.26 -1.60 -12.58
C GLU A 288 2.29 -2.62 -13.16
N LEU A 289 1.01 -2.48 -12.86
CA LEU A 289 -0.06 -3.30 -13.44
C LEU A 289 -0.06 -3.18 -14.97
N PHE A 290 0.27 -1.99 -15.49
CA PHE A 290 0.45 -1.72 -16.92
C PHE A 290 1.39 -2.72 -17.58
N HIS A 291 2.58 -2.94 -17.03
CA HIS A 291 3.56 -3.86 -17.59
C HIS A 291 3.02 -5.30 -17.66
N HIS A 292 2.35 -5.76 -16.60
CA HIS A 292 1.77 -7.10 -16.58
C HIS A 292 0.61 -7.24 -17.57
N LEU A 293 -0.23 -6.22 -17.70
CA LEU A 293 -1.34 -6.20 -18.66
C LEU A 293 -0.85 -6.20 -20.10
N GLN A 294 0.13 -5.35 -20.43
CA GLN A 294 0.74 -5.29 -21.76
C GLN A 294 1.40 -6.62 -22.15
N ARG A 295 2.11 -7.27 -21.22
CA ARG A 295 2.76 -8.56 -21.47
C ARG A 295 1.77 -9.68 -21.75
N GLU A 296 0.63 -9.69 -21.06
CA GLU A 296 -0.39 -10.75 -21.17
C GLU A 296 -1.49 -10.41 -22.18
N GLY A 297 -1.54 -9.17 -22.67
CA GLY A 297 -2.57 -8.63 -23.55
C GLY A 297 -3.87 -8.33 -22.82
N ARG A 298 -4.37 -9.26 -22.01
CA ARG A 298 -5.52 -9.09 -21.10
C ARG A 298 -5.41 -10.05 -19.93
N PHE A 299 -6.15 -9.77 -18.86
CA PHE A 299 -6.32 -10.71 -17.74
C PHE A 299 -7.57 -11.55 -17.90
N ASP A 300 -7.59 -12.71 -17.23
CA ASP A 300 -8.82 -13.47 -17.08
C ASP A 300 -9.78 -12.79 -16.08
N GLU A 301 -11.04 -13.21 -16.11
CA GLU A 301 -12.08 -12.58 -15.30
C GLU A 301 -11.85 -12.75 -13.79
N GLU A 302 -11.22 -13.84 -13.35
CA GLU A 302 -10.90 -14.06 -11.93
C GLU A 302 -9.87 -13.05 -11.44
N ARG A 303 -8.80 -12.84 -12.20
CA ARG A 303 -7.76 -11.86 -11.93
C ARG A 303 -8.27 -10.43 -12.00
N SER A 304 -9.04 -10.09 -13.04
CA SER A 304 -9.67 -8.76 -13.16
C SER A 304 -10.63 -8.48 -12.00
N ARG A 305 -11.44 -9.47 -11.59
CA ARG A 305 -12.35 -9.36 -10.44
C ARG A 305 -11.58 -9.13 -9.14
N PHE A 306 -10.50 -9.88 -8.92
CA PHE A 306 -9.67 -9.75 -7.73
C PHE A 306 -9.08 -8.34 -7.62
N TYR A 307 -8.42 -7.84 -8.68
CA TYR A 307 -7.84 -6.50 -8.66
C TYR A 307 -8.89 -5.39 -8.57
N ALA A 308 -10.02 -5.52 -9.27
CA ALA A 308 -11.12 -4.57 -9.16
C ALA A 308 -11.70 -4.50 -7.74
N ALA A 309 -11.77 -5.62 -7.03
CA ALA A 309 -12.22 -5.67 -5.64
C ALA A 309 -11.24 -4.94 -4.69
N GLU A 310 -9.93 -5.14 -4.86
CA GLU A 310 -8.92 -4.43 -4.06
C GLU A 310 -8.90 -2.93 -4.34
N LEU A 311 -9.03 -2.53 -5.61
CA LEU A 311 -9.14 -1.13 -6.02
C LEU A 311 -10.41 -0.48 -5.48
N LEU A 312 -11.54 -1.18 -5.51
CA LEU A 312 -12.79 -0.70 -4.91
C LEU A 312 -12.60 -0.40 -3.41
N CYS A 313 -11.92 -1.29 -2.66
CA CYS A 313 -11.58 -1.06 -1.26
C CYS A 313 -10.61 0.11 -1.05
N ALA A 314 -9.67 0.34 -1.96
CA ALA A 314 -8.77 1.49 -1.91
C ALA A 314 -9.54 2.81 -2.13
N LEU A 315 -10.35 2.87 -3.18
CA LEU A 315 -11.15 4.05 -3.54
C LEU A 315 -12.19 4.39 -2.47
N GLU A 316 -12.92 3.41 -1.96
CA GLU A 316 -13.86 3.60 -0.85
C GLU A 316 -13.17 4.24 0.36
N CYS A 317 -11.98 3.75 0.72
CA CYS A 317 -11.21 4.34 1.81
C CYS A 317 -10.86 5.80 1.54
N LEU A 318 -10.44 6.16 0.32
CA LEU A 318 -10.18 7.56 -0.03
C LEU A 318 -11.46 8.41 0.05
N HIS A 319 -12.56 7.88 -0.42
CA HIS A 319 -13.87 8.54 -0.41
C HIS A 319 -14.37 8.80 1.02
N ASP A 320 -14.11 7.88 1.96
CA ASP A 320 -14.39 8.06 3.40
C ASP A 320 -13.57 9.22 4.02
N PHE A 321 -12.36 9.47 3.50
CA PHE A 321 -11.53 10.63 3.85
C PHE A 321 -11.87 11.89 3.04
N ASN A 322 -12.96 11.88 2.27
CA ASN A 322 -13.37 12.98 1.37
C ASN A 322 -12.29 13.33 0.33
N VAL A 323 -11.65 12.29 -0.21
CA VAL A 323 -10.65 12.39 -1.27
C VAL A 323 -11.16 11.73 -2.54
N VAL A 324 -11.06 12.44 -3.66
CA VAL A 324 -11.28 11.89 -5.01
C VAL A 324 -9.92 11.66 -5.65
N TYR A 325 -9.70 10.48 -6.22
CA TYR A 325 -8.39 10.08 -6.72
C TYR A 325 -8.07 10.65 -8.11
N ARG A 326 -9.02 10.57 -9.06
CA ARG A 326 -9.02 11.20 -10.39
C ARG A 326 -7.97 10.76 -11.41
N ASP A 327 -7.01 9.92 -11.07
CA ASP A 327 -5.99 9.42 -12.01
C ASP A 327 -5.81 7.90 -11.90
N LEU A 328 -6.93 7.17 -11.82
CA LEU A 328 -6.91 5.70 -11.79
C LEU A 328 -6.59 5.16 -13.18
N LYS A 329 -5.43 4.51 -13.29
CA LYS A 329 -4.90 3.87 -14.51
C LYS A 329 -3.87 2.79 -14.14
N PRO A 330 -3.56 1.84 -15.04
CA PRO A 330 -2.65 0.72 -14.75
C PRO A 330 -1.24 1.15 -14.32
N GLU A 331 -0.74 2.29 -14.77
CA GLU A 331 0.59 2.82 -14.45
C GLU A 331 0.68 3.27 -12.98
N ASN A 332 -0.43 3.72 -12.40
CA ASN A 332 -0.47 4.18 -11.00
C ASN A 332 -0.77 3.05 -10.01
N ILE A 333 -0.88 1.80 -10.49
CA ILE A 333 -1.17 0.63 -9.67
C ILE A 333 0.05 -0.28 -9.69
N LEU A 334 0.65 -0.48 -8.52
CA LEU A 334 1.77 -1.40 -8.36
C LEU A 334 1.27 -2.75 -7.86
N LEU A 335 1.99 -3.82 -8.16
CA LEU A 335 1.83 -5.11 -7.50
C LEU A 335 2.91 -5.28 -6.43
N ASP A 336 2.53 -5.76 -5.25
CA ASP A 336 3.51 -6.22 -4.27
C ASP A 336 4.05 -7.61 -4.63
N TYR A 337 5.11 -8.05 -3.93
CA TYR A 337 5.76 -9.35 -4.15
C TYR A 337 4.82 -10.57 -4.02
N SER A 338 3.69 -10.40 -3.32
CA SER A 338 2.69 -11.46 -3.12
C SER A 338 1.60 -11.42 -4.18
N GLY A 339 1.48 -10.32 -4.92
CA GLY A 339 0.53 -10.14 -6.01
C GLY A 339 -0.67 -9.26 -5.69
N HIS A 340 -0.72 -8.63 -4.51
CA HIS A 340 -1.78 -7.66 -4.18
C HIS A 340 -1.48 -6.31 -4.79
N ILE A 341 -2.51 -5.54 -5.11
CA ILE A 341 -2.34 -4.19 -5.63
C ILE A 341 -1.91 -3.21 -4.53
N ALA A 342 -1.21 -2.17 -4.95
CA ALA A 342 -0.87 -1.01 -4.14
C ALA A 342 -1.01 0.25 -5.00
N LEU A 343 -2.09 1.01 -4.74
CA LEU A 343 -2.35 2.28 -5.39
C LEU A 343 -1.30 3.32 -4.96
N CYS A 344 -0.66 3.95 -5.93
CA CYS A 344 0.37 4.97 -5.72
C CYS A 344 -0.02 6.30 -6.38
N ASP A 345 0.89 7.27 -6.39
CA ASP A 345 0.75 8.61 -6.97
C ASP A 345 -0.57 9.37 -6.70
N PHE A 346 -0.55 10.21 -5.66
CA PHE A 346 -1.70 11.03 -5.23
C PHE A 346 -1.68 12.45 -5.79
N GLY A 347 -0.81 12.74 -6.77
CA GLY A 347 -0.56 14.10 -7.26
C GLY A 347 -1.75 14.78 -7.96
N LEU A 348 -2.78 14.02 -8.33
CA LEU A 348 -4.02 14.54 -8.91
C LEU A 348 -5.23 14.37 -7.99
N CYS A 349 -5.04 14.00 -6.73
CA CYS A 349 -6.17 13.88 -5.80
C CYS A 349 -6.88 15.23 -5.58
N LYS A 350 -8.16 15.18 -5.20
CA LYS A 350 -8.91 16.35 -4.72
C LYS A 350 -9.41 16.07 -3.31
N LEU A 351 -9.12 16.98 -2.39
CA LEU A 351 -9.44 16.85 -0.98
C LEU A 351 -10.67 17.68 -0.62
N ASN A 352 -11.24 17.40 0.56
CA ASN A 352 -12.44 18.07 1.10
C ASN A 352 -13.68 17.91 0.20
N MET A 353 -13.72 16.84 -0.59
CA MET A 353 -14.84 16.50 -1.44
C MET A 353 -15.90 15.78 -0.60
N THR A 354 -16.72 16.52 0.13
CA THR A 354 -17.86 15.95 0.86
C THR A 354 -18.98 15.55 -0.11
N GLU A 355 -20.03 14.88 0.37
CA GLU A 355 -21.15 14.42 -0.47
C GLU A 355 -21.83 15.54 -1.29
N SER A 356 -21.80 16.78 -0.79
CA SER A 356 -22.38 17.95 -1.48
C SER A 356 -21.36 18.75 -2.30
N GLU A 357 -20.07 18.45 -2.19
CA GLU A 357 -19.01 19.24 -2.81
C GLU A 357 -18.74 18.77 -4.25
N THR A 358 -18.60 19.74 -5.15
CA THR A 358 -18.25 19.49 -6.55
C THR A 358 -16.97 20.22 -6.92
N THR A 359 -16.21 19.67 -7.85
CA THR A 359 -15.05 20.37 -8.43
C THR A 359 -15.14 20.43 -9.96
N HIS A 360 -14.42 21.37 -10.56
CA HIS A 360 -14.46 21.65 -12.01
C HIS A 360 -13.07 21.53 -12.66
N THR A 361 -12.06 21.03 -11.93
CA THR A 361 -10.70 20.90 -12.47
C THR A 361 -10.68 19.82 -13.53
N PHE A 362 -10.33 20.18 -14.77
CA PHE A 362 -10.11 19.23 -15.85
C PHE A 362 -8.73 18.58 -15.70
N CYS A 363 -8.69 17.30 -15.35
CA CYS A 363 -7.45 16.52 -15.15
C CYS A 363 -7.72 15.02 -15.34
N GLY A 364 -6.65 14.24 -15.44
CA GLY A 364 -6.69 12.79 -15.64
C GLY A 364 -6.18 12.39 -17.03
N THR A 365 -6.07 11.10 -17.25
CA THR A 365 -5.58 10.52 -18.51
C THR A 365 -6.74 10.39 -19.51
N PRO A 366 -6.60 10.85 -20.78
CA PRO A 366 -7.71 10.95 -21.72
C PRO A 366 -8.58 9.70 -21.88
N GLU A 367 -8.00 8.49 -21.88
CA GLU A 367 -8.78 7.24 -22.04
C GLU A 367 -9.71 6.95 -20.85
N TYR A 368 -9.46 7.56 -19.69
CA TYR A 368 -10.13 7.30 -18.42
C TYR A 368 -11.10 8.42 -18.01
N LEU A 369 -11.15 9.53 -18.75
CA LEU A 369 -11.97 10.69 -18.38
C LEU A 369 -13.47 10.34 -18.40
N ALA A 370 -14.16 10.75 -17.33
CA ALA A 370 -15.60 10.63 -17.23
C ALA A 370 -16.32 11.67 -18.13
N PRO A 371 -17.52 11.36 -18.66
CA PRO A 371 -18.27 12.25 -19.54
C PRO A 371 -18.51 13.66 -18.96
N GLU A 372 -18.83 13.75 -17.68
CA GLU A 372 -19.10 15.00 -16.98
C GLU A 372 -17.86 15.93 -16.92
N LEU A 373 -16.64 15.37 -16.86
CA LEU A 373 -15.40 16.16 -16.97
C LEU A 373 -15.26 16.75 -18.38
N LEU A 374 -15.51 15.96 -19.42
CA LEU A 374 -15.44 16.40 -20.81
C LEU A 374 -16.47 17.49 -21.13
N LEU A 375 -17.62 17.44 -20.47
CA LEU A 375 -18.68 18.44 -20.60
C LEU A 375 -18.45 19.70 -19.74
N GLY A 376 -17.36 19.74 -18.95
CA GLY A 376 -17.04 20.86 -18.06
C GLY A 376 -18.02 21.02 -16.89
N GLN A 377 -18.78 19.97 -16.57
CA GLN A 377 -19.73 19.96 -15.46
C GLN A 377 -19.00 19.82 -14.13
N GLY A 378 -19.61 20.30 -13.05
CA GLY A 378 -19.12 20.03 -11.70
C GLY A 378 -19.27 18.55 -11.38
N TYR A 379 -18.23 17.92 -10.85
CA TYR A 379 -18.20 16.48 -10.60
C TYR A 379 -17.86 16.15 -9.14
N THR A 380 -18.29 14.97 -8.70
CA THR A 380 -18.16 14.44 -7.33
C THR A 380 -17.22 13.22 -7.31
N LYS A 381 -17.21 12.47 -6.20
CA LYS A 381 -16.47 11.20 -6.04
C LYS A 381 -16.83 10.14 -7.08
N THR A 382 -18.02 10.24 -7.69
CA THR A 382 -18.55 9.28 -8.68
C THR A 382 -17.71 9.13 -9.95
N VAL A 383 -16.80 10.07 -10.23
CA VAL A 383 -15.85 9.96 -11.35
C VAL A 383 -14.86 8.81 -11.15
N ASP A 384 -14.51 8.47 -9.91
CA ASP A 384 -13.62 7.33 -9.63
C ASP A 384 -14.31 5.99 -9.90
N TRP A 385 -15.65 5.93 -9.86
CA TRP A 385 -16.40 4.73 -10.24
C TRP A 385 -16.44 4.54 -11.75
N TRP A 386 -16.50 5.63 -12.52
CA TRP A 386 -16.32 5.57 -13.96
C TRP A 386 -14.92 5.05 -14.33
N THR A 387 -13.87 5.60 -13.72
CA THR A 387 -12.49 5.17 -14.01
C THR A 387 -12.24 3.72 -13.59
N LEU A 388 -12.84 3.25 -12.48
CA LEU A 388 -12.83 1.83 -12.09
C LEU A 388 -13.48 0.95 -13.18
N GLY A 389 -14.59 1.40 -13.77
CA GLY A 389 -15.24 0.72 -14.89
C GLY A 389 -14.38 0.66 -16.14
N VAL A 390 -13.72 1.77 -16.49
CA VAL A 390 -12.79 1.84 -17.64
C VAL A 390 -11.63 0.86 -17.45
N LEU A 391 -11.01 0.89 -16.27
CA LEU A 391 -9.88 0.01 -15.94
C LEU A 391 -10.28 -1.47 -15.90
N LEU A 392 -11.46 -1.80 -15.34
CA LEU A 392 -11.96 -3.18 -15.37
C LEU A 392 -12.19 -3.66 -16.81
N PHE A 393 -12.76 -2.81 -17.67
CA PHE A 393 -12.94 -3.13 -19.09
C PHE A 393 -11.60 -3.40 -19.77
N GLU A 394 -10.61 -2.53 -19.54
CA GLU A 394 -9.27 -2.67 -20.10
C GLU A 394 -8.58 -3.95 -19.60
N MET A 395 -8.66 -4.28 -18.31
CA MET A 395 -8.12 -5.54 -17.81
C MET A 395 -8.75 -6.76 -18.50
N LEU A 396 -10.05 -6.72 -18.81
CA LEU A 396 -10.78 -7.83 -19.43
C LEU A 396 -10.57 -7.95 -20.94
N THR A 397 -10.23 -6.85 -21.62
CA THR A 397 -10.22 -6.79 -23.10
C THR A 397 -8.88 -6.39 -23.71
N GLY A 398 -7.99 -5.82 -22.89
CA GLY A 398 -6.67 -5.31 -23.27
C GLY A 398 -6.65 -3.84 -23.71
N LEU A 399 -7.82 -3.21 -23.91
CA LEU A 399 -7.91 -1.82 -24.34
C LEU A 399 -9.08 -1.09 -23.63
N PRO A 400 -8.99 0.23 -23.41
CA PRO A 400 -10.12 1.01 -22.90
C PRO A 400 -11.35 0.96 -23.82
N PRO A 401 -12.58 1.07 -23.28
CA PRO A 401 -13.82 0.81 -24.03
C PRO A 401 -14.07 1.79 -25.19
N PHE A 402 -13.55 3.01 -25.09
CA PHE A 402 -13.77 4.09 -26.06
C PHE A 402 -12.47 4.54 -26.74
N TYR A 403 -11.43 3.69 -26.72
CA TYR A 403 -10.12 4.04 -27.23
C TYR A 403 -10.14 4.50 -28.70
N ASP A 404 -9.33 5.52 -29.00
CA ASP A 404 -9.00 5.96 -30.35
C ASP A 404 -7.63 6.66 -30.32
N GLU A 405 -6.85 6.52 -31.39
CA GLU A 405 -5.57 7.23 -31.51
C GLU A 405 -5.78 8.76 -31.56
N ASN A 406 -6.92 9.21 -32.09
CA ASN A 406 -7.29 10.62 -32.08
C ASN A 406 -8.08 10.96 -30.82
N THR A 407 -7.49 11.80 -29.97
CA THR A 407 -8.09 12.22 -28.69
C THR A 407 -9.48 12.86 -28.85
N ASN A 408 -9.74 13.62 -29.92
CA ASN A 408 -11.05 14.22 -30.15
C ASN A 408 -12.10 13.18 -30.53
N GLU A 409 -11.72 12.17 -31.32
CA GLU A 409 -12.62 11.04 -31.62
C GLU A 409 -12.87 10.20 -30.37
N MET A 410 -11.85 9.97 -29.54
CA MET A 410 -12.02 9.31 -28.25
C MET A 410 -13.01 10.08 -27.35
N TYR A 411 -12.89 11.40 -27.24
CA TYR A 411 -13.87 12.21 -26.51
C TYR A 411 -15.28 12.09 -27.09
N ARG A 412 -15.41 12.10 -28.42
CA ARG A 412 -16.70 11.88 -29.09
C ARG A 412 -17.28 10.50 -28.73
N LYS A 413 -16.47 9.44 -28.77
CA LYS A 413 -16.86 8.07 -28.40
C LYS A 413 -17.31 7.99 -26.94
N ILE A 414 -16.53 8.56 -26.01
CA ILE A 414 -16.90 8.62 -24.58
C ILE A 414 -18.27 9.27 -24.40
N LEU A 415 -18.57 10.34 -25.13
CA LEU A 415 -19.83 11.07 -25.01
C LEU A 415 -21.02 10.41 -25.72
N GLN A 416 -20.79 9.66 -26.81
CA GLN A 416 -21.87 9.30 -27.75
C GLN A 416 -21.99 7.81 -28.08
N ASP A 417 -20.89 7.07 -28.13
CA ASP A 417 -20.91 5.71 -28.67
C ASP A 417 -21.48 4.70 -27.66
N GLU A 418 -22.11 3.64 -28.14
CA GLU A 418 -22.59 2.57 -27.25
C GLU A 418 -21.43 1.74 -26.70
N LEU A 419 -21.53 1.34 -25.43
CA LEU A 419 -20.58 0.40 -24.82
C LEU A 419 -20.76 -0.98 -25.46
N ARG A 420 -19.70 -1.50 -26.06
CA ARG A 420 -19.70 -2.81 -26.74
C ARG A 420 -18.83 -3.81 -25.98
N PHE A 421 -19.30 -5.05 -25.92
CA PHE A 421 -18.59 -6.14 -25.26
C PHE A 421 -18.22 -7.22 -26.26
N SER A 422 -17.03 -7.78 -26.12
CA SER A 422 -16.63 -8.99 -26.85
C SER A 422 -17.22 -10.23 -26.19
N GLU A 423 -17.18 -11.38 -26.89
CA GLU A 423 -17.78 -12.63 -26.40
C GLU A 423 -17.12 -13.16 -25.12
N GLU A 424 -15.86 -12.79 -24.88
CA GLU A 424 -15.06 -13.23 -23.74
C GLU A 424 -15.47 -12.59 -22.41
N VAL A 425 -16.18 -11.45 -22.44
CA VAL A 425 -16.63 -10.76 -21.22
C VAL A 425 -17.88 -11.44 -20.67
N GLY A 426 -17.81 -12.01 -19.45
CA GLY A 426 -18.93 -12.69 -18.82
C GLY A 426 -20.13 -11.78 -18.55
N SER A 427 -21.33 -12.37 -18.44
CA SER A 427 -22.58 -11.62 -18.29
C SER A 427 -22.61 -10.74 -17.04
N GLU A 428 -22.03 -11.21 -15.93
CA GLU A 428 -21.93 -10.43 -14.69
C GLU A 428 -20.97 -9.24 -14.85
N ALA A 429 -19.84 -9.44 -15.52
CA ALA A 429 -18.90 -8.36 -15.83
C ALA A 429 -19.56 -7.30 -16.74
N ARG A 430 -20.30 -7.73 -17.78
CA ARG A 430 -21.07 -6.82 -18.64
C ARG A 430 -22.07 -5.99 -17.85
N SER A 431 -22.84 -6.63 -16.96
CA SER A 431 -23.80 -5.95 -16.09
C SER A 431 -23.13 -4.89 -15.22
N LEU A 432 -22.02 -5.24 -14.57
CA LEU A 432 -21.26 -4.32 -13.72
C LEU A 432 -20.74 -3.12 -14.53
N LEU A 433 -20.11 -3.40 -15.67
CA LEU A 433 -19.52 -2.39 -16.56
C LEU A 433 -20.60 -1.44 -17.11
N SER A 434 -21.77 -1.94 -17.49
CA SER A 434 -22.89 -1.10 -17.90
C SER A 434 -23.34 -0.14 -16.78
N GLY A 435 -23.33 -0.59 -15.52
CA GLY A 435 -23.64 0.26 -14.37
C GLY A 435 -22.57 1.32 -14.08
N LEU A 436 -21.29 0.93 -14.05
CA LEU A 436 -20.17 1.84 -13.76
C LEU A 436 -19.93 2.85 -14.89
N LEU A 437 -20.10 2.44 -16.15
CA LEU A 437 -19.93 3.25 -17.35
C LEU A 437 -21.24 3.92 -17.81
N THR A 438 -22.16 4.15 -16.87
CA THR A 438 -23.33 4.99 -17.09
C THR A 438 -22.92 6.47 -17.12
N ARG A 439 -23.29 7.17 -18.19
CA ARG A 439 -22.85 8.55 -18.44
C ARG A 439 -23.41 9.54 -17.43
N GLU A 440 -24.68 9.42 -17.09
CA GLU A 440 -25.35 10.25 -16.09
C GLU A 440 -24.85 9.90 -14.68
N PRO A 441 -24.11 10.77 -13.97
CA PRO A 441 -23.48 10.42 -12.70
C PRO A 441 -24.48 9.98 -11.62
N ASN A 442 -25.66 10.61 -11.60
CA ASN A 442 -26.72 10.30 -10.62
C ASN A 442 -27.40 8.93 -10.85
N GLN A 443 -27.22 8.33 -12.03
CA GLN A 443 -27.73 6.99 -12.37
C GLN A 443 -26.60 5.95 -12.38
N ARG A 444 -25.36 6.38 -12.18
CA ARG A 444 -24.18 5.51 -12.20
C ARG A 444 -24.17 4.62 -10.96
N LEU A 445 -23.82 3.36 -11.16
CA LEU A 445 -23.60 2.42 -10.06
C LEU A 445 -22.53 2.98 -9.12
N GLY A 446 -22.82 3.02 -7.82
CA GLY A 446 -21.93 3.59 -6.81
C GLY A 446 -22.24 5.06 -6.47
N ASN A 447 -23.23 5.68 -7.12
CA ASN A 447 -23.73 7.00 -6.74
C ASN A 447 -24.29 7.01 -5.29
N ASN A 448 -24.82 5.88 -4.82
CA ASN A 448 -25.29 5.73 -3.44
C ASN A 448 -24.21 5.15 -2.50
N GLY A 449 -22.94 5.17 -2.93
CA GLY A 449 -21.79 4.68 -2.18
C GLY A 449 -21.27 3.33 -2.67
N ALA A 450 -20.05 2.99 -2.22
CA ALA A 450 -19.31 1.81 -2.68
C ALA A 450 -20.02 0.48 -2.38
N GLN A 451 -20.90 0.42 -1.36
CA GLN A 451 -21.64 -0.80 -1.02
C GLN A 451 -22.53 -1.27 -2.18
N GLU A 452 -23.10 -0.35 -2.96
CA GLU A 452 -23.88 -0.68 -4.16
C GLU A 452 -23.07 -1.48 -5.18
N ILE A 453 -21.78 -1.15 -5.32
CA ILE A 453 -20.85 -1.84 -6.21
C ILE A 453 -20.45 -3.20 -5.59
N LYS A 454 -20.18 -3.24 -4.28
CA LYS A 454 -19.78 -4.47 -3.57
C LYS A 454 -20.85 -5.56 -3.57
N ASP A 455 -22.12 -5.17 -3.55
CA ASP A 455 -23.26 -6.10 -3.57
C ASP A 455 -23.58 -6.64 -4.98
N HIS A 456 -22.91 -6.13 -6.01
CA HIS A 456 -23.13 -6.57 -7.38
C HIS A 456 -22.72 -8.05 -7.58
N PRO A 457 -23.49 -8.87 -8.33
CA PRO A 457 -23.23 -10.30 -8.53
C PRO A 457 -21.81 -10.66 -8.99
N PHE A 458 -21.19 -9.78 -9.78
CA PHE A 458 -19.79 -9.93 -10.21
C PHE A 458 -18.82 -10.15 -9.04
N PHE A 459 -19.08 -9.59 -7.86
CA PHE A 459 -18.23 -9.76 -6.67
C PHE A 459 -18.78 -10.80 -5.67
N ALA A 460 -19.77 -11.62 -6.03
CA ALA A 460 -20.40 -12.56 -5.10
C ALA A 460 -19.44 -13.59 -4.48
N SER A 461 -18.32 -13.89 -5.15
CA SER A 461 -17.26 -14.79 -4.65
C SER A 461 -16.26 -14.12 -3.69
N ILE A 462 -16.33 -12.80 -3.50
CA ILE A 462 -15.36 -12.04 -2.71
C ILE A 462 -15.82 -11.96 -1.25
N ASP A 463 -15.02 -12.53 -0.34
CA ASP A 463 -15.10 -12.22 1.09
C ASP A 463 -14.33 -10.93 1.38
N TRP A 464 -15.04 -9.81 1.40
CA TRP A 464 -14.48 -8.46 1.62
C TRP A 464 -13.63 -8.35 2.90
N ARG A 465 -14.04 -9.03 3.97
CA ARG A 465 -13.30 -9.01 5.25
C ARG A 465 -11.99 -9.76 5.13
N ARG A 466 -11.98 -10.91 4.45
CA ARG A 466 -10.73 -11.65 4.16
C ARG A 466 -9.84 -10.89 3.19
N LEU A 467 -10.42 -10.23 2.18
CA LEU A 467 -9.69 -9.40 1.21
C LEU A 467 -8.94 -8.28 1.93
N MET A 468 -9.62 -7.48 2.75
CA MET A 468 -9.02 -6.41 3.56
C MET A 468 -7.95 -6.90 4.55
N GLN A 469 -7.97 -8.18 4.92
CA GLN A 469 -6.96 -8.79 5.78
C GLN A 469 -5.80 -9.42 4.99
N LYS A 470 -5.77 -9.29 3.65
CA LYS A 470 -4.86 -9.99 2.73
C LYS A 470 -4.85 -11.51 2.97
N LYS A 471 -6.04 -12.09 3.20
CA LYS A 471 -6.25 -13.55 3.44
C LYS A 471 -6.89 -14.27 2.24
N VAL A 472 -7.02 -13.57 1.12
CA VAL A 472 -7.39 -14.14 -0.17
C VAL A 472 -6.10 -14.24 -0.96
N GLN A 473 -5.80 -15.42 -1.50
CA GLN A 473 -4.57 -15.64 -2.27
C GLN A 473 -4.67 -14.89 -3.60
N PRO A 474 -3.66 -14.07 -3.97
CA PRO A 474 -3.64 -13.43 -5.28
C PRO A 474 -3.58 -14.45 -6.42
N PRO A 475 -4.28 -14.20 -7.53
CA PRO A 475 -4.31 -15.10 -8.69
C PRO A 475 -2.99 -15.09 -9.48
N PHE A 476 -2.20 -14.04 -9.32
CA PHE A 476 -0.89 -13.87 -9.94
C PHE A 476 0.11 -13.40 -8.90
N LYS A 477 1.31 -13.99 -8.91
CA LYS A 477 2.44 -13.58 -8.08
C LYS A 477 3.58 -13.12 -8.99
N PRO A 478 4.05 -11.86 -8.89
CA PRO A 478 5.15 -11.39 -9.73
C PRO A 478 6.47 -12.08 -9.37
N SER A 479 7.30 -12.31 -10.38
CA SER A 479 8.69 -12.72 -10.15
C SER A 479 9.49 -11.50 -9.70
N VAL A 480 9.99 -11.55 -8.47
CA VAL A 480 10.77 -10.48 -7.84
C VAL A 480 12.01 -11.11 -7.24
N GLU A 481 13.19 -10.64 -7.64
CA GLU A 481 14.44 -11.27 -7.24
C GLU A 481 14.87 -10.88 -5.81
N SER A 482 14.56 -9.66 -5.40
CA SER A 482 14.94 -9.13 -4.08
C SER A 482 14.17 -7.86 -3.69
N ALA A 483 14.31 -7.43 -2.43
CA ALA A 483 13.68 -6.20 -1.93
C ALA A 483 14.20 -4.90 -2.61
N ILE A 484 15.35 -4.95 -3.28
CA ILE A 484 15.88 -3.82 -4.06
C ILE A 484 15.62 -3.97 -5.56
N ASP A 485 14.97 -5.07 -5.96
CA ASP A 485 14.79 -5.39 -7.36
C ASP A 485 14.02 -4.28 -8.07
N THR A 486 14.54 -3.88 -9.22
CA THR A 486 13.92 -2.89 -10.09
C THR A 486 13.75 -3.41 -11.52
N SER A 487 13.86 -4.73 -11.74
CA SER A 487 13.70 -5.33 -13.08
C SER A 487 12.32 -5.09 -13.68
N ASN A 488 11.33 -4.83 -12.81
CA ASN A 488 9.94 -4.56 -13.21
C ASN A 488 9.64 -3.05 -13.36
N PHE A 489 10.66 -2.18 -13.41
CA PHE A 489 10.54 -0.75 -13.71
C PHE A 489 11.20 -0.44 -15.06
N ASP A 490 10.73 0.61 -15.73
CA ASP A 490 11.22 1.00 -17.06
C ASP A 490 12.74 1.27 -17.06
N GLU A 491 13.42 0.73 -18.07
CA GLU A 491 14.85 0.94 -18.31
C GLU A 491 15.18 2.40 -18.60
N GLU A 492 14.25 3.17 -19.17
CA GLU A 492 14.42 4.61 -19.41
C GLU A 492 14.68 5.34 -18.09
N PHE A 493 13.98 4.96 -17.02
CA PHE A 493 14.14 5.58 -15.71
C PHE A 493 15.31 4.97 -14.94
N THR A 494 15.41 3.65 -14.89
CA THR A 494 16.40 2.97 -14.04
C THR A 494 17.85 3.15 -14.52
N SER A 495 18.04 3.59 -15.76
CA SER A 495 19.35 3.98 -16.33
C SER A 495 19.78 5.40 -15.97
N GLU A 496 18.89 6.25 -15.46
CA GLU A 496 19.23 7.61 -15.05
C GLU A 496 20.05 7.63 -13.74
N THR A 497 21.06 8.49 -13.68
CA THR A 497 21.86 8.65 -12.46
C THR A 497 20.99 9.12 -11.28
N PRO A 498 20.95 8.39 -10.16
CA PRO A 498 20.16 8.75 -8.98
C PRO A 498 20.82 9.94 -8.25
N GLN A 499 20.37 11.16 -8.56
CA GLN A 499 20.84 12.37 -7.90
C GLN A 499 19.68 13.29 -7.57
N ASP A 500 19.73 13.87 -6.37
CA ASP A 500 18.83 14.96 -6.00
C ASP A 500 19.25 16.24 -6.73
N SER A 501 18.63 16.50 -7.89
CA SER A 501 19.09 17.53 -8.84
C SER A 501 19.11 18.93 -8.23
N TYR A 502 20.21 19.66 -8.38
CA TYR A 502 20.31 21.05 -7.93
C TYR A 502 19.27 21.94 -8.64
N VAL A 503 18.68 22.90 -7.91
CA VAL A 503 17.70 23.84 -8.44
C VAL A 503 18.39 25.19 -8.66
N ASN A 504 18.54 25.59 -9.93
CA ASN A 504 19.16 26.87 -10.32
C ASN A 504 18.20 28.07 -10.19
N GLU A 505 16.96 27.86 -9.75
CA GLU A 505 15.95 28.90 -9.60
C GLU A 505 16.21 29.75 -8.33
N PRO A 506 15.80 31.03 -8.32
CA PRO A 506 15.97 31.88 -7.14
C PRO A 506 15.26 31.28 -5.93
N HIS A 507 15.93 31.30 -4.77
CA HIS A 507 15.34 30.82 -3.53
C HIS A 507 14.03 31.55 -3.24
N LEU A 508 13.00 30.79 -2.85
CA LEU A 508 11.72 31.36 -2.42
C LEU A 508 11.94 32.26 -1.19
N SER A 509 11.20 33.37 -1.14
CA SER A 509 11.27 34.30 0.00
C SER A 509 10.85 33.63 1.30
N GLU A 510 11.34 34.14 2.43
CA GLU A 510 11.03 33.56 3.76
C GLU A 510 9.52 33.49 4.03
N THR A 511 8.77 34.49 3.59
CA THR A 511 7.30 34.51 3.70
C THR A 511 6.65 33.34 2.95
N VAL A 512 7.14 33.02 1.74
CA VAL A 512 6.65 31.88 0.96
C VAL A 512 7.07 30.56 1.60
N GLN A 513 8.30 30.48 2.14
CA GLN A 513 8.76 29.28 2.86
C GLN A 513 7.87 28.95 4.06
N ARG A 514 7.42 29.96 4.81
CA ARG A 514 6.52 29.76 5.97
C ARG A 514 5.18 29.15 5.60
N GLN A 515 4.73 29.26 4.35
CA GLN A 515 3.49 28.61 3.89
C GLN A 515 3.60 27.08 3.88
N PHE A 516 4.81 26.51 3.87
CA PHE A 516 5.06 25.07 3.94
C PHE A 516 5.31 24.57 5.38
N PHE A 517 5.03 25.39 6.40
CA PHE A 517 5.10 24.95 7.79
C PHE A 517 4.11 23.80 8.05
N GLY A 518 4.55 22.79 8.80
CA GLY A 518 3.75 21.58 9.04
C GLY A 518 3.87 20.50 7.96
N PHE A 519 4.62 20.72 6.86
CA PHE A 519 4.89 19.66 5.88
C PHE A 519 5.80 18.56 6.44
N THR A 520 6.76 18.91 7.30
CA THR A 520 7.66 17.94 7.91
C THR A 520 6.88 17.06 8.87
N PHE A 521 6.76 15.78 8.51
CA PHE A 521 6.13 14.74 9.30
C PHE A 521 7.18 13.70 9.67
N ASN A 522 7.60 13.79 10.92
CA ASN A 522 8.23 12.72 11.67
C ASN A 522 7.38 12.68 12.95
N GLU A 523 6.57 11.64 13.19
CA GLU A 523 5.44 11.69 14.14
C GLU A 523 5.90 11.64 15.63
N GLY A 524 6.82 12.53 15.99
CA GLY A 524 7.18 12.95 17.34
C GLY A 524 6.86 14.43 17.62
N VAL A 525 6.28 15.18 16.66
CA VAL A 525 6.14 16.65 16.77
C VAL A 525 4.68 17.15 16.96
N MET A 526 3.64 16.33 16.81
CA MET A 526 2.25 16.81 16.96
C MET A 526 1.49 16.22 18.16
N SER A 527 2.11 16.21 19.34
CA SER A 527 1.35 16.06 20.61
C SER A 527 1.41 17.30 21.51
N GLY A 528 1.79 18.47 20.97
CA GLY A 528 1.83 19.71 21.74
C GLY A 528 1.45 20.90 20.88
N SER A 529 0.34 21.55 21.24
CA SER A 529 -0.13 22.86 20.73
C SER A 529 -0.99 22.84 19.46
N MET A 530 -2.23 22.38 19.61
CA MET A 530 -3.38 23.02 18.96
C MET A 530 -4.50 23.22 20.00
N THR A 531 -4.20 24.03 21.01
CA THR A 531 -5.23 24.71 21.83
C THR A 531 -4.86 26.17 21.89
N ASN A 532 -5.08 26.90 20.79
CA ASN A 532 -5.28 28.33 20.88
C ASN A 532 -6.62 28.64 20.24
N SER A 533 -7.61 28.76 21.12
CA SER A 533 -8.88 29.41 20.91
C SER A 533 -8.68 30.74 20.16
N VAL A 534 -9.26 30.83 18.97
CA VAL A 534 -9.58 32.11 18.34
C VAL A 534 -10.73 32.71 19.16
N GLN A 535 -10.42 33.71 19.98
CA GLN A 535 -11.40 34.69 20.43
C GLN A 535 -11.37 35.82 19.41
N ASP A 536 -12.44 35.96 18.62
CA ASP A 536 -12.77 37.21 17.97
C ASP A 536 -13.70 38.03 18.90
N PRO A 537 -13.63 39.38 18.84
CA PRO A 537 -14.34 40.30 19.74
C PRO A 537 -15.87 40.27 19.64
#